data_AF-A0ABD2QEP2-F1
#
_entry.id   AF-A0ABD2QEP2-F1
#
_cell.length_a   1.000
_cell.length_b   1.000
_cell.length_c   1.000
_cell.angle_alpha   90.00
_cell.angle_beta   90.00
_cell.angle_gamma   90.00
#
_symmetry.space_group_name_H-M   'P 1'
#
loop_
_entity.id
_entity.type
_entity.pdbx_description
1 polymer ?
#
loop_
_entity_poly.entity_id
_entity_poly.type
_entity_poly.pdbx_seq_one_letter_code
_entity_poly.pdbx_strand_id
1 'polypeptide(L)'
;MEPNQRYETDDKMPFLPGAYQPNQYMESGYNQFPGGPPIDPKLSDFVNKYGVELSDGSVFLQDPKAKPPKKETNVLYPCGCTKIQFIIAILLIILAIAALIIGLSVGLTRSKRPNISFPPAKIWWKRSLIYQINIRTHANDVGGPIGRLEDVVSRIPYYYHQVGALALLFTDLVEMDNYGVKNFKIVDPIIDPETKGTNLLMRLKEKANKPDGPRSQEPSIQLLLGLPLYATSSSHEWFKQSVEMPGSKHGTYYIWRANAAYYRHTHGNKDQPLLNLEDVQVQMELDGIITHWKDVLGIKGIEITNSTSYNLIPEMVPFMRNILLKQETQDFVWFADDPETDEALANANLCFARILIKSRFQKRSEELSAQLAKYQASQRFKNGCVRVWRVAVEDEGNPDSNIDYQSIMGLAYFLPGIYNMMSGQEVLINDGNRVLMKWTDEDYLNYETYFPVNKVKTTSRQVLNKWVLLKNAIYRSSLLRSDPIDSPYSDLSNMVTSNDVSIYKRTYTQTDNAVIFMVSFSTLNIDGRLNSFLGPSAYVEFDSKNMYSHQILQLSVVKFTNNQIFLLFK
;
A
#
# COMPACT_ATOMS: atom_id res chain seq x y z
N MET A 1 37.14 -64.22 19.25
CA MET A 1 38.19 -64.19 20.29
C MET A 1 37.85 -63.06 21.25
N GLU A 2 38.11 -63.27 22.54
CA GLU A 2 37.88 -62.36 23.69
C GLU A 2 39.01 -61.31 23.88
N PRO A 3 38.99 -60.39 24.89
CA PRO A 3 37.92 -59.94 25.83
C PRO A 3 37.68 -58.39 25.68
N ASN A 4 37.31 -57.48 26.62
CA ASN A 4 36.84 -57.38 28.04
C ASN A 4 36.04 -56.03 28.14
N GLN A 5 34.98 -55.82 28.95
CA GLN A 5 34.85 -55.56 30.42
C GLN A 5 35.59 -54.31 30.96
N ARG A 6 35.04 -53.44 31.84
CA ARG A 6 33.89 -53.39 32.81
C ARG A 6 33.29 -51.93 32.83
N TYR A 7 32.25 -51.42 33.53
CA TYR A 7 31.13 -51.76 34.48
C TYR A 7 30.32 -50.42 34.70
N GLU A 8 29.32 -50.15 35.58
CA GLU A 8 28.11 -50.71 36.27
C GLU A 8 27.64 -49.57 37.23
N THR A 9 26.39 -49.21 37.61
CA THR A 9 24.95 -49.43 37.27
C THR A 9 24.21 -48.09 37.61
N ASP A 10 22.94 -47.75 37.35
CA ASP A 10 21.62 -48.42 37.34
C ASP A 10 21.08 -48.82 38.77
N ASP A 11 19.78 -48.72 39.15
CA ASP A 11 18.58 -48.48 38.33
C ASP A 11 17.24 -47.98 39.00
N LYS A 12 16.35 -47.39 38.16
CA LYS A 12 14.84 -47.34 38.08
C LYS A 12 13.84 -47.38 39.30
N MET A 13 12.91 -46.38 39.34
CA MET A 13 11.44 -46.40 39.03
C MET A 13 10.45 -47.52 39.52
N PRO A 14 9.09 -47.38 39.45
CA PRO A 14 8.15 -46.29 39.83
C PRO A 14 6.75 -46.80 40.42
N PHE A 15 5.70 -45.94 40.41
CA PHE A 15 4.21 -46.20 40.51
C PHE A 15 3.38 -46.01 41.82
N LEU A 16 2.06 -45.86 41.58
CA LEU A 16 0.90 -45.37 42.36
C LEU A 16 0.20 -46.46 43.23
N PRO A 17 -1.01 -46.24 43.81
CA PRO A 17 -1.48 -45.22 44.77
C PRO A 17 -2.19 -45.83 46.00
N GLY A 18 -2.67 -45.03 46.95
CA GLY A 18 -3.63 -45.52 47.97
C GLY A 18 -4.12 -44.45 48.95
N ALA A 19 -5.39 -44.53 49.36
CA ALA A 19 -5.97 -43.71 50.41
C ALA A 19 -6.70 -44.61 51.42
N TYR A 20 -6.69 -44.25 52.71
CA TYR A 20 -7.77 -44.62 53.64
C TYR A 20 -7.81 -43.66 54.85
N GLN A 21 -8.97 -43.57 55.48
CA GLN A 21 -9.34 -42.80 56.67
C GLN A 21 -9.87 -43.79 57.75
N PRO A 22 -10.34 -43.35 58.94
CA PRO A 22 -9.79 -42.38 59.89
C PRO A 22 -9.71 -43.09 61.28
N ASN A 23 -10.20 -42.44 62.36
CA ASN A 23 -10.60 -43.03 63.67
C ASN A 23 -9.47 -43.45 64.65
N GLN A 24 -9.67 -43.42 65.98
CA GLN A 24 -10.63 -42.68 66.84
C GLN A 24 -10.17 -42.71 68.32
N TYR A 25 -10.53 -41.65 69.07
CA TYR A 25 -10.91 -41.65 70.50
C TYR A 25 -9.87 -41.94 71.61
N MET A 26 -10.17 -41.34 72.79
CA MET A 26 -9.94 -41.85 74.15
C MET A 26 -8.48 -41.96 74.68
N GLU A 27 -8.18 -41.72 75.96
CA GLU A 27 -9.00 -41.13 77.04
C GLU A 27 -8.13 -40.35 78.06
N SER A 28 -8.75 -39.79 79.10
CA SER A 28 -8.11 -38.97 80.12
C SER A 28 -7.37 -39.77 81.20
N GLY A 29 -6.21 -39.26 81.63
CA GLY A 29 -5.46 -39.77 82.79
C GLY A 29 -4.91 -38.62 83.63
N TYR A 30 -5.57 -38.31 84.75
CA TYR A 30 -5.08 -37.33 85.73
C TYR A 30 -4.06 -37.98 86.68
N ASN A 31 -2.95 -37.28 86.95
CA ASN A 31 -2.22 -37.25 88.23
C ASN A 31 -1.31 -35.99 88.19
N GLN A 32 -1.62 -34.91 88.90
CA GLN A 32 -1.37 -34.69 90.33
C GLN A 32 0.12 -34.71 90.72
N PHE A 33 0.75 -33.52 90.79
CA PHE A 33 1.63 -33.09 91.89
C PHE A 33 1.62 -31.53 91.97
N PRO A 34 1.84 -30.88 93.13
CA PRO A 34 1.65 -29.43 93.27
C PRO A 34 2.94 -28.62 93.53
N GLY A 35 3.14 -27.54 92.76
CA GLY A 35 3.90 -26.36 93.23
C GLY A 35 5.32 -26.11 92.69
N GLY A 36 5.47 -25.81 91.39
CA GLY A 36 6.71 -25.22 90.80
C GLY A 36 6.39 -24.45 89.51
N PRO A 37 7.34 -23.98 88.68
CA PRO A 37 7.09 -22.98 87.60
C PRO A 37 6.39 -23.50 86.33
N PRO A 38 5.74 -22.65 85.50
CA PRO A 38 5.15 -23.05 84.23
C PRO A 38 6.22 -22.94 83.14
N ILE A 39 6.28 -23.93 82.26
CA ILE A 39 7.32 -24.03 81.23
C ILE A 39 7.00 -23.04 80.09
N ASP A 40 8.03 -22.41 79.50
CA ASP A 40 7.87 -21.61 78.28
C ASP A 40 7.26 -22.49 77.18
N PRO A 41 6.16 -22.09 76.50
CA PRO A 41 5.53 -22.91 75.46
C PRO A 41 6.50 -23.32 74.34
N LYS A 42 7.54 -22.52 74.03
CA LYS A 42 8.59 -22.92 73.08
C LYS A 42 9.49 -24.04 73.59
N LEU A 43 9.71 -24.10 74.90
CA LEU A 43 10.48 -25.16 75.55
C LEU A 43 9.65 -26.46 75.67
N SER A 44 8.35 -26.33 75.91
CA SER A 44 7.38 -27.44 75.85
C SER A 44 7.38 -28.13 74.47
N ASP A 45 7.29 -27.37 73.38
CA ASP A 45 7.36 -27.92 72.02
C ASP A 45 8.72 -28.59 71.72
N PHE A 46 9.83 -28.07 72.28
CA PHE A 46 11.15 -28.65 72.11
C PHE A 46 11.28 -30.01 72.83
N VAL A 47 10.83 -30.09 74.10
CA VAL A 47 10.87 -31.31 74.91
C VAL A 47 10.04 -32.44 74.26
N ASN A 48 8.80 -32.13 73.84
CA ASN A 48 7.94 -33.10 73.15
C ASN A 48 8.51 -33.58 71.81
N LYS A 49 9.24 -32.71 71.09
CA LYS A 49 9.81 -33.05 69.77
C LYS A 49 11.04 -33.96 69.84
N TYR A 50 11.79 -33.93 70.94
CA TYR A 50 13.07 -34.65 71.07
C TYR A 50 13.11 -35.70 72.20
N GLY A 51 12.00 -35.94 72.90
CA GLY A 51 11.88 -37.03 73.87
C GLY A 51 12.80 -36.90 75.09
N VAL A 52 12.99 -35.67 75.57
CA VAL A 52 13.94 -35.36 76.66
C VAL A 52 13.23 -35.43 78.01
N GLU A 53 13.50 -36.46 78.81
CA GLU A 53 13.02 -36.51 80.19
C GLU A 53 13.77 -35.48 81.06
N LEU A 54 13.01 -34.65 81.79
CA LEU A 54 13.51 -33.70 82.78
C LEU A 54 13.06 -34.15 84.17
N SER A 55 13.98 -34.13 85.14
CA SER A 55 13.91 -34.97 86.34
C SER A 55 13.17 -34.37 87.56
N ASP A 56 12.49 -33.23 87.42
CA ASP A 56 11.93 -32.45 88.55
C ASP A 56 10.49 -31.94 88.38
N GLY A 57 9.83 -32.25 87.25
CA GLY A 57 8.38 -32.17 86.99
C GLY A 57 7.50 -31.22 87.83
N SER A 58 7.41 -29.94 87.44
CA SER A 58 6.54 -28.95 88.12
C SER A 58 5.91 -27.88 87.20
N VAL A 59 4.82 -27.23 87.65
CA VAL A 59 3.90 -26.37 86.85
C VAL A 59 3.23 -25.27 87.73
N PHE A 60 3.27 -23.96 87.38
CA PHE A 60 2.53 -22.92 88.16
C PHE A 60 1.08 -22.85 87.65
N LEU A 61 0.17 -22.55 88.55
CA LEU A 61 -1.19 -22.08 88.25
C LEU A 61 -1.22 -20.54 88.17
N GLN A 62 -2.14 -19.99 87.38
CA GLN A 62 -2.33 -18.54 87.22
C GLN A 62 -3.65 -18.09 87.87
N ASP A 63 -3.68 -16.88 88.45
CA ASP A 63 -4.80 -16.36 89.26
C ASP A 63 -6.11 -16.21 88.45
N PRO A 64 -7.23 -16.87 88.86
CA PRO A 64 -8.54 -16.75 88.23
C PRO A 64 -9.17 -15.34 88.18
N LYS A 65 -8.60 -14.34 88.89
CA LYS A 65 -9.12 -12.96 88.93
C LYS A 65 -8.24 -11.93 88.23
N ALA A 66 -7.13 -12.34 87.61
CA ALA A 66 -6.35 -11.45 86.76
C ALA A 66 -7.13 -11.09 85.48
N LYS A 67 -7.58 -9.84 85.34
CA LYS A 67 -8.03 -9.32 84.03
C LYS A 67 -6.85 -9.40 83.05
N PRO A 68 -7.00 -10.02 81.86
CA PRO A 68 -5.90 -10.07 80.91
C PRO A 68 -5.52 -8.65 80.47
N PRO A 69 -4.23 -8.31 80.38
CA PRO A 69 -3.82 -7.06 79.77
C PRO A 69 -4.34 -7.03 78.33
N LYS A 70 -4.92 -5.91 77.89
CA LYS A 70 -5.26 -5.71 76.48
C LYS A 70 -3.97 -5.85 75.67
N LYS A 71 -3.82 -6.96 74.94
CA LYS A 71 -2.82 -7.06 73.88
C LYS A 71 -3.24 -6.12 72.76
N GLU A 72 -2.79 -4.87 72.85
CA GLU A 72 -2.71 -4.00 71.70
C GLU A 72 -1.66 -4.58 70.76
N THR A 73 -2.13 -5.46 69.86
CA THR A 73 -1.34 -5.97 68.76
C THR A 73 -1.05 -4.82 67.81
N ASN A 74 0.04 -4.11 68.08
CA ASN A 74 0.64 -3.15 67.16
C ASN A 74 1.19 -3.92 65.95
N VAL A 75 0.27 -4.31 65.07
CA VAL A 75 0.56 -4.83 63.74
C VAL A 75 1.32 -3.74 63.01
N LEU A 76 2.63 -3.93 62.87
CA LEU A 76 3.51 -2.98 62.22
C LEU A 76 3.30 -3.09 60.71
N TYR A 77 2.54 -2.16 60.14
CA TYR A 77 2.33 -2.11 58.68
C TYR A 77 3.66 -1.80 57.98
N PRO A 78 3.90 -2.26 56.73
CA PRO A 78 5.24 -2.30 56.11
C PRO A 78 5.98 -0.95 55.98
N CYS A 79 5.28 0.17 56.18
CA CYS A 79 5.78 1.54 56.10
C CYS A 79 5.87 2.25 57.47
N GLY A 80 5.65 1.55 58.59
CA GLY A 80 5.63 2.13 59.94
C GLY A 80 4.42 3.02 60.25
N CYS A 81 3.45 3.12 59.33
CA CYS A 81 2.25 3.92 59.51
C CYS A 81 1.18 3.25 60.38
N THR A 82 0.25 4.04 60.91
CA THR A 82 -0.92 3.53 61.65
C THR A 82 -1.86 2.73 60.74
N LYS A 83 -2.69 1.85 61.34
CA LYS A 83 -3.70 1.05 60.62
C LYS A 83 -4.62 1.90 59.73
N ILE A 84 -5.00 3.09 60.19
CA ILE A 84 -5.86 4.01 59.45
C ILE A 84 -5.13 4.57 58.22
N GLN A 85 -3.89 5.02 58.38
CA GLN A 85 -3.07 5.52 57.27
C GLN A 85 -2.80 4.44 56.21
N PHE A 86 -2.55 3.19 56.62
CA PHE A 86 -2.36 2.07 55.69
C PHE A 86 -3.63 1.75 54.88
N ILE A 87 -4.80 1.75 55.52
CA ILE A 87 -6.09 1.56 54.84
C ILE A 87 -6.37 2.71 53.86
N ILE A 88 -6.09 3.96 54.25
CA ILE A 88 -6.21 5.14 53.37
C ILE A 88 -5.28 5.02 52.16
N ALA A 89 -4.03 4.59 52.35
CA ALA A 89 -3.08 4.38 51.26
C ALA A 89 -3.58 3.34 50.25
N ILE A 90 -4.11 2.20 50.72
CA ILE A 90 -4.72 1.17 49.85
C ILE A 90 -5.93 1.73 49.10
N LEU A 91 -6.83 2.46 49.77
CA LEU A 91 -7.99 3.08 49.13
C LEU A 91 -7.60 4.09 48.05
N LEU A 92 -6.56 4.92 48.30
CA LEU A 92 -6.03 5.86 47.31
C LEU A 92 -5.38 5.15 46.11
N ILE A 93 -4.67 4.04 46.33
CA ILE A 93 -4.11 3.22 45.25
C ILE A 93 -5.22 2.59 44.41
N ILE A 94 -6.27 2.06 45.03
CA ILE A 94 -7.44 1.50 44.32
C ILE A 94 -8.16 2.61 43.52
N LEU A 95 -8.33 3.81 44.10
CA LEU A 95 -8.92 4.96 43.40
C LEU A 95 -8.05 5.42 42.22
N ALA A 96 -6.73 5.46 42.37
CA ALA A 96 -5.81 5.82 41.30
C ALA A 96 -5.82 4.79 40.16
N ILE A 97 -5.83 3.48 40.49
CA ILE A 97 -5.96 2.40 39.51
C ILE A 97 -7.32 2.48 38.80
N ALA A 98 -8.41 2.69 39.53
CA ALA A 98 -9.74 2.85 38.94
C ALA A 98 -9.81 4.07 38.01
N ALA A 99 -9.27 5.22 38.43
CA ALA A 99 -9.19 6.43 37.60
C ALA A 99 -8.32 6.22 36.35
N LEU A 100 -7.22 5.47 36.45
CA LEU A 100 -6.33 5.14 35.34
C LEU A 100 -6.97 4.13 34.36
N ILE A 101 -7.72 3.14 34.87
CA ILE A 101 -8.55 2.23 34.05
C ILE A 101 -9.66 3.00 33.34
N ILE A 102 -10.37 3.90 34.04
CA ILE A 102 -11.39 4.77 33.45
C ILE A 102 -10.75 5.67 32.38
N GLY A 103 -9.61 6.29 32.66
CA GLY A 103 -8.85 7.11 31.71
C GLY A 103 -8.44 6.33 30.45
N LEU A 104 -7.89 5.12 30.61
CA LEU A 104 -7.57 4.22 29.50
C LEU A 104 -8.81 3.80 28.71
N SER A 105 -9.90 3.40 29.37
CA SER A 105 -11.12 2.97 28.69
C SER A 105 -11.82 4.12 27.97
N VAL A 106 -11.84 5.34 28.54
CA VAL A 106 -12.36 6.56 27.89
C VAL A 106 -11.48 6.96 26.72
N GLY A 107 -10.15 6.87 26.86
CA GLY A 107 -9.19 7.07 25.77
C GLY A 107 -9.41 6.09 24.62
N LEU A 108 -9.53 4.79 24.93
CA LEU A 108 -9.81 3.73 23.96
C LEU A 108 -11.19 3.89 23.31
N THR A 109 -12.22 4.37 24.01
CA THR A 109 -13.53 4.64 23.38
C THR A 109 -13.53 5.91 22.53
N ARG A 110 -12.77 6.96 22.89
CA ARG A 110 -12.63 8.17 22.05
C ARG A 110 -11.69 7.96 20.86
N SER A 111 -10.77 7.01 20.93
CA SER A 111 -9.87 6.63 19.84
C SER A 111 -10.51 5.62 18.85
N LYS A 112 -11.67 5.03 19.18
CA LYS A 112 -12.38 4.11 18.29
C LYS A 112 -12.98 4.82 17.07
N ARG A 113 -12.20 4.81 15.99
CA ARG A 113 -12.64 4.97 14.60
C ARG A 113 -13.97 4.25 14.35
N PRO A 114 -14.95 4.85 13.65
CA PRO A 114 -16.17 4.15 13.26
C PRO A 114 -15.83 2.97 12.34
N ASN A 115 -16.25 1.77 12.72
CA ASN A 115 -15.80 0.53 12.08
C ASN A 115 -16.65 0.19 10.84
N ILE A 116 -16.57 1.04 9.82
CA ILE A 116 -17.40 0.94 8.61
C ILE A 116 -16.70 0.03 7.60
N SER A 117 -17.40 -1.02 7.16
CA SER A 117 -16.99 -1.88 6.05
C SER A 117 -17.71 -1.47 4.77
N PHE A 118 -17.01 -1.56 3.64
CA PHE A 118 -17.49 -1.10 2.34
C PHE A 118 -17.35 -2.24 1.31
N PRO A 119 -18.31 -2.40 0.39
CA PRO A 119 -18.29 -3.49 -0.58
C PRO A 119 -17.10 -3.37 -1.54
N PRO A 120 -16.45 -4.49 -1.92
CA PRO A 120 -15.43 -4.49 -2.95
C PRO A 120 -16.00 -4.10 -4.32
N ALA A 121 -15.22 -3.35 -5.11
CA ALA A 121 -15.57 -2.99 -6.47
C ALA A 121 -15.64 -4.24 -7.35
N LYS A 122 -16.74 -4.42 -8.07
CA LYS A 122 -16.99 -5.61 -8.92
C LYS A 122 -16.08 -5.65 -10.16
N ILE A 123 -15.53 -4.51 -10.56
CA ILE A 123 -14.80 -4.31 -11.80
C ILE A 123 -13.46 -3.65 -11.47
N TRP A 124 -12.35 -4.28 -11.87
CA TRP A 124 -11.00 -3.91 -11.44
C TRP A 124 -10.56 -2.50 -11.89
N TRP A 125 -10.96 -2.09 -13.08
CA TRP A 125 -10.55 -0.80 -13.67
C TRP A 125 -11.39 0.37 -13.17
N LYS A 126 -12.48 0.13 -12.43
CA LYS A 126 -13.28 1.22 -11.84
C LYS A 126 -12.54 1.96 -10.74
N ARG A 127 -11.63 1.28 -10.01
CA ARG A 127 -10.69 1.91 -9.08
C ARG A 127 -9.49 1.02 -8.78
N SER A 128 -8.31 1.46 -9.18
CA SER A 128 -7.06 0.72 -9.01
C SER A 128 -5.84 1.65 -9.00
N LEU A 129 -4.67 1.08 -8.72
CA LEU A 129 -3.39 1.66 -9.15
C LEU A 129 -2.86 0.82 -10.32
N ILE A 130 -2.65 1.47 -11.47
CA ILE A 130 -1.80 0.96 -12.54
C ILE A 130 -0.37 1.41 -12.22
N TYR A 131 0.57 0.47 -12.23
CA TYR A 131 2.00 0.77 -12.15
C TYR A 131 2.65 0.47 -13.49
N GLN A 132 3.21 1.50 -14.13
CA GLN A 132 3.72 1.43 -15.49
C GLN A 132 5.22 1.19 -15.53
N ILE A 133 5.61 0.08 -16.14
CA ILE A 133 6.96 -0.46 -16.19
C ILE A 133 7.44 -0.44 -17.65
N ASN A 134 8.38 0.44 -17.96
CA ASN A 134 9.21 0.30 -19.17
C ASN A 134 10.30 -0.75 -18.85
N ILE A 135 10.26 -1.92 -19.49
CA ILE A 135 11.10 -3.05 -19.06
C ILE A 135 12.59 -2.77 -19.30
N ARG A 136 12.92 -2.08 -20.40
CA ARG A 136 14.30 -1.68 -20.76
C ARG A 136 14.96 -0.75 -19.76
N THR A 137 14.19 -0.01 -18.96
CA THR A 137 14.69 0.97 -17.98
C THR A 137 14.35 0.64 -16.52
N HIS A 138 13.62 -0.46 -16.27
CA HIS A 138 13.17 -0.81 -14.92
C HIS A 138 14.28 -1.34 -14.00
N ALA A 139 14.86 -2.52 -14.28
CA ALA A 139 15.83 -3.18 -13.40
C ALA A 139 16.75 -4.15 -14.16
N ASN A 140 18.02 -4.20 -13.79
CA ASN A 140 18.97 -5.23 -14.21
C ASN A 140 19.79 -5.71 -13.00
N ASP A 141 19.57 -6.94 -12.55
CA ASP A 141 20.22 -7.51 -11.36
C ASP A 141 21.58 -8.17 -11.65
N VAL A 142 21.99 -8.25 -12.92
CA VAL A 142 23.28 -8.82 -13.37
C VAL A 142 24.29 -7.76 -13.85
N GLY A 143 23.99 -6.47 -13.63
CA GLY A 143 24.90 -5.34 -13.94
C GLY A 143 24.94 -4.90 -15.41
N GLY A 144 23.98 -5.32 -16.24
CA GLY A 144 23.86 -4.88 -17.63
C GLY A 144 23.23 -3.48 -17.80
N PRO A 145 23.42 -2.82 -18.96
CA PRO A 145 22.96 -1.45 -19.20
C PRO A 145 21.48 -1.31 -19.58
N ILE A 146 20.76 -2.42 -19.78
CA ILE A 146 19.35 -2.46 -20.19
C ILE A 146 18.62 -3.44 -19.25
N GLY A 147 17.41 -3.09 -18.82
CA GLY A 147 16.61 -3.88 -17.90
C GLY A 147 16.08 -5.19 -18.48
N ARG A 148 15.81 -6.18 -17.62
CA ARG A 148 15.42 -7.54 -18.01
C ARG A 148 14.00 -7.89 -17.56
N LEU A 149 13.28 -8.67 -18.35
CA LEU A 149 11.94 -9.16 -18.01
C LEU A 149 11.95 -10.05 -16.76
N GLU A 150 13.00 -10.85 -16.54
CA GLU A 150 13.10 -11.71 -15.35
C GLU A 150 13.24 -10.92 -14.04
N ASP A 151 13.92 -9.78 -14.08
CA ASP A 151 14.12 -8.91 -12.90
C ASP A 151 12.81 -8.18 -12.53
N VAL A 152 11.95 -7.91 -13.53
CA VAL A 152 10.57 -7.43 -13.37
C VAL A 152 9.66 -8.53 -12.79
N VAL A 153 9.68 -9.74 -13.35
CA VAL A 153 8.86 -10.89 -12.88
C VAL A 153 9.22 -11.30 -11.45
N SER A 154 10.46 -11.07 -11.04
CA SER A 154 10.90 -11.34 -9.66
C SER A 154 10.30 -10.35 -8.66
N ARG A 155 10.19 -9.07 -9.02
CA ARG A 155 9.72 -7.92 -8.21
C ARG A 155 8.19 -7.79 -8.01
N ILE A 156 7.39 -8.75 -8.48
CA ILE A 156 5.92 -8.71 -8.31
C ILE A 156 5.47 -8.49 -6.84
N PRO A 157 6.10 -9.09 -5.81
CA PRO A 157 5.80 -8.77 -4.41
C PRO A 157 6.00 -7.30 -4.02
N TYR A 158 7.04 -6.62 -4.55
CA TYR A 158 7.26 -5.19 -4.35
C TYR A 158 6.13 -4.34 -4.97
N TYR A 159 5.77 -4.63 -6.23
CA TYR A 159 4.70 -3.88 -6.91
C TYR A 159 3.37 -3.97 -6.15
N TYR A 160 3.10 -5.14 -5.58
CA TYR A 160 1.87 -5.39 -4.83
C TYR A 160 1.91 -4.81 -3.42
N HIS A 161 2.84 -5.26 -2.56
CA HIS A 161 2.83 -4.91 -1.13
C HIS A 161 3.35 -3.50 -0.85
N GLN A 162 4.44 -3.06 -1.49
CA GLN A 162 5.03 -1.74 -1.28
C GLN A 162 4.31 -0.68 -2.13
N VAL A 163 4.29 -0.85 -3.47
CA VAL A 163 3.67 0.12 -4.39
C VAL A 163 2.14 0.13 -4.29
N GLY A 164 1.48 -1.03 -4.20
CA GLY A 164 0.00 -1.13 -4.17
C GLY A 164 -0.67 -1.31 -5.53
N ALA A 165 0.07 -1.83 -6.52
CA ALA A 165 -0.45 -2.07 -7.86
C ALA A 165 -1.51 -3.16 -7.86
N LEU A 166 -2.69 -2.84 -8.40
CA LEU A 166 -3.71 -3.83 -8.77
C LEU A 166 -3.69 -4.11 -10.28
N ALA A 167 -2.89 -3.35 -11.02
CA ALA A 167 -2.61 -3.57 -12.43
C ALA A 167 -1.16 -3.17 -12.76
N LEU A 168 -0.53 -3.91 -13.69
CA LEU A 168 0.79 -3.60 -14.23
C LEU A 168 0.66 -3.31 -15.72
N LEU A 169 1.26 -2.20 -16.18
CA LEU A 169 1.25 -1.77 -17.57
C LEU A 169 2.67 -1.83 -18.12
N PHE A 170 2.94 -2.77 -19.01
CA PHE A 170 4.27 -2.94 -19.60
C PHE A 170 4.43 -2.11 -20.87
N THR A 171 5.55 -1.40 -21.01
CA THR A 171 6.03 -0.88 -22.30
C THR A 171 7.39 -1.52 -22.62
N ASP A 172 7.74 -1.50 -23.91
CA ASP A 172 9.00 -2.03 -24.45
C ASP A 172 9.15 -3.54 -24.19
N LEU A 173 8.02 -4.26 -24.13
CA LEU A 173 7.98 -5.73 -24.06
C LEU A 173 8.22 -6.38 -25.43
N VAL A 174 7.72 -5.75 -26.51
CA VAL A 174 7.76 -6.30 -27.88
C VAL A 174 9.01 -5.85 -28.61
N GLU A 175 9.45 -6.61 -29.63
CA GLU A 175 10.67 -6.29 -30.37
C GLU A 175 10.62 -4.88 -31.01
N MET A 176 11.52 -3.99 -30.57
CA MET A 176 11.58 -2.59 -30.98
C MET A 176 13.02 -2.16 -31.31
N ASP A 177 13.16 -1.17 -32.18
CA ASP A 177 14.42 -0.41 -32.33
C ASP A 177 14.24 1.04 -31.84
N ASN A 178 15.14 1.94 -32.27
CA ASN A 178 15.12 3.35 -31.89
C ASN A 178 14.01 4.16 -32.60
N TYR A 179 13.28 3.56 -33.54
CA TYR A 179 12.31 4.23 -34.41
C TYR A 179 10.90 3.63 -34.34
N GLY A 180 10.77 2.34 -34.02
CA GLY A 180 9.46 1.74 -33.75
C GLY A 180 9.50 0.24 -33.48
N VAL A 181 8.31 -0.38 -33.52
CA VAL A 181 8.16 -1.84 -33.42
C VAL A 181 8.73 -2.52 -34.67
N LYS A 182 9.53 -3.57 -34.47
CA LYS A 182 10.05 -4.50 -35.47
C LYS A 182 9.20 -5.77 -35.60
N ASN A 183 8.61 -6.23 -34.50
CA ASN A 183 7.65 -7.34 -34.48
C ASN A 183 6.73 -7.24 -33.24
N PHE A 184 5.42 -7.10 -33.47
CA PHE A 184 4.42 -6.97 -32.41
C PHE A 184 4.11 -8.26 -31.63
N LYS A 185 4.51 -9.45 -32.12
CA LYS A 185 4.07 -10.77 -31.62
C LYS A 185 5.20 -11.60 -30.98
N ILE A 186 6.34 -10.99 -30.65
CA ILE A 186 7.43 -11.61 -29.88
C ILE A 186 7.91 -10.68 -28.76
N VAL A 187 8.45 -11.26 -27.70
CA VAL A 187 9.20 -10.52 -26.66
C VAL A 187 10.52 -10.02 -27.26
N ASP A 188 10.95 -8.82 -26.90
CA ASP A 188 12.21 -8.26 -27.36
C ASP A 188 13.42 -9.07 -26.83
N PRO A 189 14.30 -9.60 -27.72
CA PRO A 189 15.47 -10.37 -27.30
C PRO A 189 16.46 -9.61 -26.39
N ILE A 190 16.42 -8.28 -26.37
CA ILE A 190 17.29 -7.45 -25.53
C ILE A 190 16.90 -7.53 -24.05
N ILE A 191 15.60 -7.66 -23.73
CA ILE A 191 15.10 -7.79 -22.35
C ILE A 191 15.02 -9.25 -21.86
N ASP A 192 15.18 -10.21 -22.79
CA ASP A 192 15.23 -11.66 -22.55
C ASP A 192 16.40 -12.30 -23.33
N PRO A 193 17.66 -11.97 -22.99
CA PRO A 193 18.84 -12.46 -23.71
C PRO A 193 19.09 -13.96 -23.53
N GLU A 194 18.43 -14.59 -22.56
CA GLU A 194 18.45 -16.05 -22.34
C GLU A 194 17.34 -16.76 -23.12
N THR A 195 16.51 -16.04 -23.89
CA THR A 195 15.41 -16.55 -24.72
C THR A 195 14.39 -17.41 -23.96
N LYS A 196 14.15 -17.11 -22.68
CA LYS A 196 13.20 -17.83 -21.81
C LYS A 196 11.75 -17.60 -22.25
N GLY A 197 11.47 -16.47 -22.91
CA GLY A 197 10.27 -16.14 -23.66
C GLY A 197 8.97 -16.48 -22.93
N THR A 198 8.23 -17.43 -23.50
CA THR A 198 6.97 -17.94 -22.96
C THR A 198 7.07 -18.38 -21.49
N ASN A 199 8.22 -18.89 -21.03
CA ASN A 199 8.39 -19.29 -19.62
C ASN A 199 8.41 -18.08 -18.67
N LEU A 200 8.95 -16.93 -19.08
CA LEU A 200 8.86 -15.69 -18.30
C LEU A 200 7.43 -15.13 -18.32
N LEU A 201 6.76 -15.17 -19.48
CA LEU A 201 5.36 -14.73 -19.59
C LEU A 201 4.40 -15.61 -18.76
N MET A 202 4.64 -16.92 -18.69
CA MET A 202 3.88 -17.83 -17.81
C MET A 202 4.15 -17.53 -16.32
N ARG A 203 5.42 -17.37 -15.91
CA ARG A 203 5.77 -16.99 -14.52
C ARG A 203 5.18 -15.63 -14.12
N LEU A 204 5.18 -14.67 -15.05
CA LEU A 204 4.54 -13.35 -14.89
C LEU A 204 3.04 -13.51 -14.66
N LYS A 205 2.35 -14.24 -15.55
CA LYS A 205 0.90 -14.51 -15.47
C LYS A 205 0.53 -15.26 -14.19
N GLU A 206 1.33 -16.24 -13.76
CA GLU A 206 1.09 -16.98 -12.52
C GLU A 206 1.22 -16.08 -11.28
N LYS A 207 2.36 -15.40 -11.11
CA LYS A 207 2.58 -14.47 -9.98
C LYS A 207 1.63 -13.27 -9.98
N ALA A 208 1.17 -12.81 -11.13
CA ALA A 208 0.17 -11.75 -11.21
C ALA A 208 -1.21 -12.25 -10.73
N ASN A 209 -1.61 -13.47 -11.10
CA ASN A 209 -2.84 -14.09 -10.60
C ASN A 209 -2.78 -14.46 -9.12
N LYS A 210 -1.58 -14.73 -8.58
CA LYS A 210 -1.33 -15.07 -7.17
C LYS A 210 -0.07 -14.35 -6.66
N PRO A 211 -0.16 -13.07 -6.26
CA PRO A 211 0.93 -12.42 -5.55
C PRO A 211 1.17 -13.14 -4.22
N ASP A 212 2.44 -13.42 -3.89
CA ASP A 212 2.80 -14.13 -2.66
C ASP A 212 2.41 -13.30 -1.42
N GLY A 213 1.53 -13.85 -0.59
CA GLY A 213 1.00 -13.17 0.60
C GLY A 213 0.29 -14.12 1.56
N PRO A 214 0.27 -13.85 2.88
CA PRO A 214 -0.18 -14.80 3.90
C PRO A 214 -1.71 -15.01 3.99
N ARG A 215 -2.51 -14.56 3.01
CA ARG A 215 -3.98 -14.72 3.00
C ARG A 215 -4.55 -14.94 1.61
N SER A 216 -5.34 -16.01 1.46
CA SER A 216 -6.04 -16.44 0.24
C SER A 216 -7.24 -15.56 -0.18
N GLN A 217 -7.16 -14.24 0.02
CA GLN A 217 -8.23 -13.26 -0.27
C GLN A 217 -7.72 -11.99 -0.97
N GLU A 218 -6.46 -12.01 -1.41
CA GLU A 218 -5.81 -10.87 -2.05
C GLU A 218 -6.11 -10.84 -3.56
N PRO A 219 -6.46 -9.67 -4.14
CA PRO A 219 -6.84 -9.55 -5.55
C PRO A 219 -5.67 -9.80 -6.50
N SER A 220 -5.92 -10.58 -7.54
CA SER A 220 -5.02 -10.75 -8.69
C SER A 220 -4.68 -9.41 -9.34
N ILE A 221 -3.40 -9.24 -9.69
CA ILE A 221 -2.88 -8.12 -10.46
C ILE A 221 -3.26 -8.30 -11.93
N GLN A 222 -3.92 -7.30 -12.53
CA GLN A 222 -4.27 -7.34 -13.94
C GLN A 222 -3.09 -6.88 -14.82
N LEU A 223 -2.89 -7.51 -15.98
CA LEU A 223 -1.78 -7.18 -16.87
C LEU A 223 -2.27 -6.35 -18.06
N LEU A 224 -1.58 -5.27 -18.38
CA LEU A 224 -1.83 -4.40 -19.54
C LEU A 224 -0.55 -4.26 -20.37
N LEU A 225 -0.72 -3.93 -21.65
CA LEU A 225 0.38 -3.76 -22.59
C LEU A 225 0.26 -2.43 -23.34
N GLY A 226 1.32 -1.63 -23.32
CA GLY A 226 1.44 -0.41 -24.11
C GLY A 226 1.99 -0.70 -25.50
N LEU A 227 1.28 -0.31 -26.56
CA LEU A 227 1.70 -0.51 -27.95
C LEU A 227 1.40 0.71 -28.84
N PRO A 228 2.34 1.14 -29.71
CA PRO A 228 2.11 2.19 -30.69
C PRO A 228 1.43 1.61 -31.95
N LEU A 229 0.16 1.19 -31.83
CA LEU A 229 -0.62 0.48 -32.87
C LEU A 229 -0.91 1.28 -34.17
N TYR A 230 -0.25 2.43 -34.35
CA TYR A 230 -0.41 3.36 -35.47
C TYR A 230 0.80 3.40 -36.42
N ALA A 231 1.94 2.81 -36.05
CA ALA A 231 3.18 2.84 -36.84
C ALA A 231 4.07 1.62 -36.59
N THR A 232 5.03 1.39 -37.48
CA THR A 232 6.12 0.42 -37.27
C THR A 232 7.47 1.13 -37.38
N SER A 233 8.56 0.41 -37.13
CA SER A 233 9.89 0.79 -37.64
C SER A 233 9.97 0.59 -39.15
N SER A 234 10.86 1.31 -39.84
CA SER A 234 11.27 1.01 -41.22
C SER A 234 12.02 -0.34 -41.34
N SER A 235 12.51 -0.89 -40.23
CA SER A 235 13.05 -2.25 -40.15
C SER A 235 11.97 -3.35 -40.09
N HIS A 236 10.70 -3.01 -39.89
CA HIS A 236 9.60 -3.96 -39.77
C HIS A 236 9.33 -4.68 -41.11
N GLU A 237 9.02 -5.97 -41.06
CA GLU A 237 8.93 -6.81 -42.26
C GLU A 237 7.82 -6.38 -43.22
N TRP A 238 6.65 -5.99 -42.68
CA TRP A 238 5.56 -5.38 -43.47
C TRP A 238 6.04 -4.17 -44.30
N PHE A 239 6.91 -3.31 -43.74
CA PHE A 239 7.36 -2.09 -44.45
C PHE A 239 8.31 -2.44 -45.59
N LYS A 240 9.29 -3.32 -45.34
CA LYS A 240 10.21 -3.82 -46.39
C LYS A 240 9.44 -4.43 -47.55
N GLN A 241 8.51 -5.33 -47.27
CA GLN A 241 7.70 -5.96 -48.31
C GLN A 241 6.75 -4.98 -49.02
N SER A 242 6.28 -3.93 -48.34
CA SER A 242 5.52 -2.85 -48.98
C SER A 242 6.36 -1.99 -49.93
N VAL A 243 7.67 -1.85 -49.70
CA VAL A 243 8.60 -1.11 -50.58
C VAL A 243 9.12 -1.98 -51.72
N GLU A 244 9.56 -3.21 -51.40
CA GLU A 244 10.13 -4.16 -52.37
C GLU A 244 9.07 -4.76 -53.30
N MET A 245 7.85 -4.98 -52.80
CA MET A 245 6.76 -5.62 -53.53
C MET A 245 5.43 -4.87 -53.32
N PRO A 246 5.20 -3.72 -53.99
CA PRO A 246 3.95 -2.96 -53.86
C PRO A 246 2.67 -3.71 -54.26
N GLY A 247 2.78 -4.82 -55.00
CA GLY A 247 1.68 -5.74 -55.31
C GLY A 247 1.49 -6.90 -54.30
N SER A 248 2.28 -6.93 -53.22
CA SER A 248 2.12 -7.90 -52.12
C SER A 248 0.97 -7.50 -51.19
N LYS A 249 0.57 -8.40 -50.27
CA LYS A 249 -0.44 -8.06 -49.25
C LYS A 249 -0.08 -6.84 -48.39
N HIS A 250 1.19 -6.46 -48.33
CA HIS A 250 1.69 -5.36 -47.50
C HIS A 250 1.72 -4.02 -48.23
N GLY A 251 1.59 -3.98 -49.57
CA GLY A 251 1.74 -2.75 -50.37
C GLY A 251 0.83 -1.59 -49.96
N THR A 252 -0.35 -1.92 -49.41
CA THR A 252 -1.37 -0.98 -48.93
C THR A 252 -1.33 -0.71 -47.42
N TYR A 253 -0.44 -1.38 -46.66
CA TYR A 253 -0.40 -1.30 -45.19
C TYR A 253 0.08 0.05 -44.65
N TYR A 254 0.58 0.95 -45.50
CA TYR A 254 1.24 2.20 -45.09
C TYR A 254 0.70 3.42 -45.84
N ILE A 255 0.71 4.58 -45.18
CA ILE A 255 0.25 5.83 -45.78
C ILE A 255 1.35 6.45 -46.64
N TRP A 256 1.16 6.38 -47.96
CA TRP A 256 2.05 6.93 -48.99
C TRP A 256 1.55 8.30 -49.48
N ARG A 257 2.45 9.29 -49.62
CA ARG A 257 2.16 10.56 -50.32
C ARG A 257 2.87 10.61 -51.68
N ALA A 258 2.10 10.76 -52.75
CA ALA A 258 2.62 10.94 -54.10
C ALA A 258 3.09 12.40 -54.33
N ASN A 259 4.35 12.71 -54.03
CA ASN A 259 5.06 13.85 -54.63
C ASN A 259 6.59 13.77 -54.47
N ALA A 260 7.31 14.01 -55.57
CA ALA A 260 8.74 14.33 -55.66
C ALA A 260 9.77 13.38 -54.98
N ALA A 261 10.11 12.29 -55.69
CA ALA A 261 11.43 11.61 -55.71
C ALA A 261 12.02 10.98 -54.43
N TYR A 262 11.51 11.27 -53.23
CA TYR A 262 11.92 10.64 -51.99
C TYR A 262 10.70 10.23 -51.15
N TYR A 263 10.62 8.94 -50.80
CA TYR A 263 9.56 8.39 -49.97
C TYR A 263 9.54 9.09 -48.60
N ARG A 264 8.45 9.80 -48.30
CA ARG A 264 8.28 10.56 -47.07
C ARG A 264 6.89 10.33 -46.50
N HIS A 265 6.82 9.87 -45.26
CA HIS A 265 5.54 9.70 -44.57
C HIS A 265 4.85 11.04 -44.33
N THR A 266 3.52 10.98 -44.30
CA THR A 266 2.59 12.12 -44.25
C THR A 266 2.95 13.13 -43.17
N HIS A 267 3.38 12.62 -42.02
CA HIS A 267 3.93 13.32 -40.87
C HIS A 267 5.06 12.45 -40.26
N GLY A 268 5.96 13.04 -39.49
CA GLY A 268 6.94 12.29 -38.69
C GLY A 268 8.23 11.84 -39.39
N ASN A 269 8.90 10.86 -38.76
CA ASN A 269 10.23 10.37 -39.12
C ASN A 269 10.17 9.37 -40.31
N LYS A 270 11.14 9.43 -41.22
CA LYS A 270 11.29 8.44 -42.32
C LYS A 270 11.47 7.00 -41.81
N ASP A 271 12.01 6.84 -40.60
CA ASP A 271 12.27 5.53 -39.99
C ASP A 271 11.09 5.02 -39.14
N GLN A 272 10.00 5.79 -39.04
CA GLN A 272 8.76 5.43 -38.33
C GLN A 272 7.54 5.50 -39.28
N PRO A 273 7.41 4.57 -40.24
CA PRO A 273 6.29 4.52 -41.19
C PRO A 273 4.91 4.36 -40.52
N LEU A 274 3.99 5.28 -40.84
CA LEU A 274 2.60 5.28 -40.36
C LEU A 274 1.74 4.24 -41.10
N LEU A 275 0.99 3.44 -40.33
CA LEU A 275 0.10 2.40 -40.84
C LEU A 275 -1.17 3.00 -41.46
N ASN A 276 -1.66 2.37 -42.52
CA ASN A 276 -2.94 2.69 -43.14
C ASN A 276 -4.08 1.95 -42.40
N LEU A 277 -4.65 2.59 -41.37
CA LEU A 277 -5.72 1.96 -40.58
C LEU A 277 -7.07 1.84 -41.32
N GLU A 278 -7.23 2.49 -42.47
CA GLU A 278 -8.39 2.28 -43.34
C GLU A 278 -8.36 0.88 -43.99
N ASP A 279 -7.17 0.30 -44.19
CA ASP A 279 -7.02 -1.05 -44.73
C ASP A 279 -7.55 -2.12 -43.75
N VAL A 280 -8.54 -2.90 -44.21
CA VAL A 280 -9.16 -3.98 -43.44
C VAL A 280 -8.13 -5.07 -43.05
N GLN A 281 -7.11 -5.32 -43.87
CA GLN A 281 -6.05 -6.27 -43.55
C GLN A 281 -5.15 -5.75 -42.40
N VAL A 282 -4.88 -4.45 -42.35
CA VAL A 282 -4.17 -3.82 -41.22
C VAL A 282 -5.03 -3.92 -39.95
N GLN A 283 -6.33 -3.63 -40.03
CA GLN A 283 -7.24 -3.80 -38.90
C GLN A 283 -7.28 -5.25 -38.38
N MET A 284 -7.24 -6.25 -39.28
CA MET A 284 -7.21 -7.68 -38.93
C MET A 284 -5.88 -8.13 -38.31
N GLU A 285 -4.73 -7.64 -38.82
CA GLU A 285 -3.43 -7.94 -38.18
C GLU A 285 -3.31 -7.29 -36.80
N LEU A 286 -3.84 -6.07 -36.61
CA LEU A 286 -3.89 -5.38 -35.31
C LEU A 286 -4.83 -6.10 -34.32
N ASP A 287 -6.01 -6.54 -34.75
CA ASP A 287 -6.90 -7.41 -33.97
C ASP A 287 -6.22 -8.73 -33.56
N GLY A 288 -5.49 -9.35 -34.50
CA GLY A 288 -4.67 -10.54 -34.23
C GLY A 288 -3.49 -10.31 -33.28
N ILE A 289 -2.92 -9.10 -33.23
CA ILE A 289 -1.90 -8.70 -32.25
C ILE A 289 -2.52 -8.63 -30.84
N ILE A 290 -3.68 -7.98 -30.71
CA ILE A 290 -4.36 -7.85 -29.41
C ILE A 290 -4.80 -9.21 -28.89
N THR A 291 -5.36 -10.05 -29.76
CA THR A 291 -5.75 -11.44 -29.45
C THR A 291 -4.56 -12.29 -29.02
N HIS A 292 -3.43 -12.22 -29.73
CA HIS A 292 -2.20 -12.93 -29.35
C HIS A 292 -1.75 -12.60 -27.91
N TRP A 293 -1.74 -11.33 -27.51
CA TRP A 293 -1.35 -10.96 -26.15
C TRP A 293 -2.42 -11.30 -25.09
N LYS A 294 -3.72 -11.28 -25.46
CA LYS A 294 -4.81 -11.80 -24.61
C LYS A 294 -4.59 -13.28 -24.29
N ASP A 295 -4.22 -14.10 -25.28
CA ASP A 295 -3.98 -15.53 -25.09
C ASP A 295 -2.69 -15.80 -24.30
N VAL A 296 -1.55 -15.30 -24.80
CA VAL A 296 -0.22 -15.59 -24.23
C VAL A 296 -0.10 -15.02 -22.82
N LEU A 297 -0.22 -13.71 -22.66
CA LEU A 297 0.03 -13.03 -21.39
C LEU A 297 -1.24 -12.89 -20.51
N GLY A 298 -2.44 -12.97 -21.09
CA GLY A 298 -3.69 -12.78 -20.33
C GLY A 298 -4.09 -11.32 -20.16
N ILE A 299 -3.68 -10.43 -21.08
CA ILE A 299 -3.87 -8.99 -20.87
C ILE A 299 -5.34 -8.58 -20.77
N LYS A 300 -5.59 -7.63 -19.87
CA LYS A 300 -6.89 -7.02 -19.55
C LYS A 300 -6.98 -5.56 -20.00
N GLY A 301 -5.98 -5.06 -20.72
CA GLY A 301 -6.11 -3.81 -21.43
C GLY A 301 -4.87 -3.36 -22.18
N ILE A 302 -5.03 -2.29 -22.95
CA ILE A 302 -3.98 -1.70 -23.80
C ILE A 302 -3.89 -0.19 -23.59
N GLU A 303 -2.66 0.32 -23.49
CA GLU A 303 -2.37 1.73 -23.69
C GLU A 303 -1.90 1.95 -25.14
N ILE A 304 -2.46 2.92 -25.86
CA ILE A 304 -1.85 3.42 -27.09
C ILE A 304 -0.74 4.39 -26.67
N THR A 305 0.51 3.92 -26.77
CA THR A 305 1.70 4.64 -26.30
C THR A 305 2.24 5.61 -27.35
N ASN A 306 2.78 6.76 -26.92
CA ASN A 306 3.26 7.85 -27.77
C ASN A 306 2.17 8.39 -28.73
N SER A 307 0.91 8.38 -28.28
CA SER A 307 -0.28 8.63 -29.09
C SER A 307 -0.54 10.12 -29.37
N THR A 308 0.46 10.99 -29.40
CA THR A 308 0.25 12.42 -29.67
C THR A 308 -0.42 12.63 -31.03
N SER A 309 -1.13 13.74 -31.20
CA SER A 309 -1.85 14.09 -32.44
C SER A 309 -0.96 14.26 -33.68
N TYR A 310 0.37 14.35 -33.49
CA TYR A 310 1.37 14.30 -34.56
C TYR A 310 1.68 12.87 -35.05
N ASN A 311 1.40 11.86 -34.22
CA ASN A 311 1.72 10.46 -34.44
C ASN A 311 0.47 9.64 -34.81
N LEU A 312 -0.59 9.71 -33.99
CA LEU A 312 -1.92 9.21 -34.34
C LEU A 312 -2.74 10.39 -34.87
N ILE A 313 -2.61 10.64 -36.17
CA ILE A 313 -3.22 11.79 -36.84
C ILE A 313 -4.76 11.67 -36.88
N PRO A 314 -5.52 12.79 -36.94
CA PRO A 314 -6.98 12.77 -36.82
C PRO A 314 -7.71 11.83 -37.80
N GLU A 315 -7.17 11.65 -39.00
CA GLU A 315 -7.71 10.76 -40.04
C GLU A 315 -7.67 9.27 -39.64
N MET A 316 -6.73 8.88 -38.78
CA MET A 316 -6.56 7.50 -38.29
C MET A 316 -7.44 7.20 -37.07
N VAL A 317 -7.93 8.22 -36.36
CA VAL A 317 -8.69 8.08 -35.09
C VAL A 317 -9.99 7.27 -35.23
N PRO A 318 -10.84 7.43 -36.27
CA PRO A 318 -12.06 6.63 -36.41
C PRO A 318 -11.77 5.13 -36.58
N PHE A 319 -10.73 4.79 -37.34
CA PHE A 319 -10.31 3.41 -37.58
C PHE A 319 -9.69 2.79 -36.33
N MET A 320 -8.82 3.52 -35.63
CA MET A 320 -8.25 3.10 -34.34
C MET A 320 -9.36 2.83 -33.31
N ARG A 321 -10.32 3.75 -33.18
CA ARG A 321 -11.51 3.56 -32.32
C ARG A 321 -12.27 2.28 -32.71
N ASN A 322 -12.50 2.04 -34.01
CA ASN A 322 -13.20 0.85 -34.48
C ASN A 322 -12.43 -0.46 -34.24
N ILE A 323 -11.10 -0.46 -34.18
CA ILE A 323 -10.31 -1.63 -33.75
C ILE A 323 -10.52 -1.86 -32.25
N LEU A 324 -10.38 -0.82 -31.43
CA LEU A 324 -10.39 -0.92 -29.97
C LEU A 324 -11.77 -1.23 -29.38
N LEU A 325 -12.85 -0.66 -29.93
CA LEU A 325 -14.23 -0.98 -29.54
C LEU A 325 -14.58 -2.46 -29.77
N LYS A 326 -13.99 -3.14 -30.76
CA LYS A 326 -14.18 -4.60 -30.95
C LYS A 326 -13.55 -5.43 -29.83
N GLN A 327 -12.56 -4.88 -29.12
CA GLN A 327 -11.84 -5.57 -28.04
C GLN A 327 -12.50 -5.42 -26.68
N GLU A 328 -13.37 -4.42 -26.54
CA GLU A 328 -13.87 -3.91 -25.28
C GLU A 328 -14.91 -4.86 -24.65
N THR A 329 -14.70 -5.16 -23.38
CA THR A 329 -15.59 -6.02 -22.58
C THR A 329 -15.62 -5.51 -21.15
N GLN A 330 -16.48 -6.06 -20.29
CA GLN A 330 -16.52 -5.70 -18.87
C GLN A 330 -15.14 -5.81 -18.18
N ASP A 331 -14.28 -6.72 -18.65
CA ASP A 331 -12.96 -7.01 -18.09
C ASP A 331 -11.79 -6.38 -18.87
N PHE A 332 -11.99 -6.00 -20.15
CA PHE A 332 -10.94 -5.53 -21.05
C PHE A 332 -11.15 -4.08 -21.46
N VAL A 333 -10.18 -3.22 -21.15
CA VAL A 333 -10.23 -1.77 -21.36
C VAL A 333 -9.07 -1.23 -22.19
N TRP A 334 -9.20 -0.01 -22.69
CA TRP A 334 -8.18 0.64 -23.50
C TRP A 334 -8.18 2.16 -23.28
N PHE A 335 -7.03 2.81 -23.43
CA PHE A 335 -6.89 4.27 -23.39
C PHE A 335 -5.65 4.73 -24.18
N ALA A 336 -5.58 6.02 -24.52
CA ALA A 336 -4.39 6.65 -25.12
C ALA A 336 -3.54 7.36 -24.05
N ASP A 337 -2.21 7.41 -24.26
CA ASP A 337 -1.27 8.00 -23.31
C ASP A 337 -1.24 9.55 -23.35
N ASP A 338 -1.95 10.14 -24.31
CA ASP A 338 -2.17 11.58 -24.44
C ASP A 338 -3.65 12.00 -24.30
N PRO A 339 -3.98 13.03 -23.48
CA PRO A 339 -5.37 13.42 -23.23
C PRO A 339 -6.13 13.91 -24.46
N GLU A 340 -5.47 14.60 -25.41
CA GLU A 340 -6.16 15.16 -26.58
C GLU A 340 -6.55 14.04 -27.56
N THR A 341 -5.66 13.05 -27.72
CA THR A 341 -5.93 11.89 -28.55
C THR A 341 -6.87 10.90 -27.87
N ASP A 342 -6.82 10.73 -26.55
CA ASP A 342 -7.80 9.92 -25.81
C ASP A 342 -9.21 10.55 -25.87
N GLU A 343 -9.33 11.88 -25.80
CA GLU A 343 -10.58 12.60 -26.04
C GLU A 343 -11.06 12.44 -27.50
N ALA A 344 -10.17 12.49 -28.49
CA ALA A 344 -10.49 12.22 -29.88
C ALA A 344 -10.93 10.76 -30.12
N LEU A 345 -10.32 9.78 -29.45
CA LEU A 345 -10.73 8.37 -29.49
C LEU A 345 -12.04 8.12 -28.74
N ALA A 346 -12.39 8.97 -27.76
CA ALA A 346 -13.69 9.00 -27.08
C ALA A 346 -14.14 7.65 -26.47
N ASN A 347 -13.27 6.96 -25.73
CA ASN A 347 -13.71 5.80 -24.92
C ASN A 347 -14.79 6.24 -23.92
N ALA A 348 -15.86 5.45 -23.78
CA ALA A 348 -16.93 5.65 -22.80
C ALA A 348 -16.55 5.16 -21.38
N ASN A 349 -15.81 4.06 -21.26
CA ASN A 349 -15.43 3.43 -19.99
C ASN A 349 -14.28 4.16 -19.30
N LEU A 350 -13.18 4.42 -20.01
CA LEU A 350 -12.01 5.13 -19.50
C LEU A 350 -11.87 6.53 -20.08
N CYS A 351 -11.17 7.41 -19.35
CA CYS A 351 -10.80 8.78 -19.72
C CYS A 351 -9.39 9.09 -19.20
N PHE A 352 -8.40 9.26 -20.07
CA PHE A 352 -7.05 9.64 -19.66
C PHE A 352 -6.96 11.12 -19.24
N ALA A 353 -6.20 11.40 -18.18
CA ALA A 353 -6.04 12.73 -17.61
C ALA A 353 -4.62 12.95 -17.07
N ARG A 354 -3.91 13.95 -17.61
CA ARG A 354 -2.55 14.30 -17.21
C ARG A 354 -2.56 15.48 -16.25
N ILE A 355 -2.11 15.29 -15.01
CA ILE A 355 -1.81 16.36 -14.05
C ILE A 355 -0.35 16.75 -14.28
N LEU A 356 -0.12 17.98 -14.72
CA LEU A 356 1.21 18.48 -15.05
C LEU A 356 1.79 19.29 -13.88
N ILE A 357 3.01 18.99 -13.48
CA ILE A 357 3.76 19.73 -12.47
C ILE A 357 4.69 20.70 -13.20
N LYS A 358 4.36 21.99 -13.14
CA LYS A 358 5.13 23.06 -13.79
C LYS A 358 6.29 23.54 -12.93
N SER A 359 7.42 23.80 -13.59
CA SER A 359 8.68 24.19 -12.96
C SER A 359 8.61 25.55 -12.25
N ARG A 360 7.84 26.50 -12.79
CA ARG A 360 7.75 27.88 -12.32
C ARG A 360 6.32 28.40 -12.38
N PHE A 361 5.65 28.48 -11.23
CA PHE A 361 4.31 29.06 -11.11
C PHE A 361 4.15 29.77 -9.76
N GLN A 362 3.30 30.81 -9.69
CA GLN A 362 3.17 31.65 -8.48
C GLN A 362 2.36 30.98 -7.35
N LYS A 363 1.36 30.16 -7.68
CA LYS A 363 0.49 29.45 -6.72
C LYS A 363 0.05 28.08 -7.24
N ARG A 364 0.65 27.00 -6.74
CA ARG A 364 0.31 25.62 -7.17
C ARG A 364 -1.14 25.22 -6.84
N SER A 365 -1.70 25.79 -5.78
CA SER A 365 -3.09 25.63 -5.32
C SER A 365 -4.12 26.00 -6.41
N GLU A 366 -3.97 27.18 -7.01
CA GLU A 366 -4.80 27.71 -8.09
C GLU A 366 -4.53 26.96 -9.41
N GLU A 367 -3.26 26.69 -9.72
CA GLU A 367 -2.85 25.97 -10.94
C GLU A 367 -3.49 24.58 -11.03
N LEU A 368 -3.34 23.78 -9.97
CA LEU A 368 -3.86 22.42 -9.86
C LEU A 368 -5.39 22.40 -9.91
N SER A 369 -6.03 23.44 -9.36
CA SER A 369 -7.48 23.60 -9.39
C SER A 369 -7.99 23.96 -10.79
N ALA A 370 -7.26 24.80 -11.53
CA ALA A 370 -7.57 25.10 -12.94
C ALA A 370 -7.40 23.88 -13.84
N GLN A 371 -6.35 23.06 -13.63
CA GLN A 371 -6.17 21.80 -14.35
C GLN A 371 -7.34 20.83 -14.09
N LEU A 372 -7.70 20.61 -12.82
CA LEU A 372 -8.83 19.73 -12.47
C LEU A 372 -10.18 20.26 -12.99
N ALA A 373 -10.39 21.57 -12.97
CA ALA A 373 -11.58 22.21 -13.53
C ALA A 373 -11.68 22.04 -15.06
N LYS A 374 -10.57 22.11 -15.81
CA LYS A 374 -10.55 21.81 -17.26
C LYS A 374 -11.13 20.41 -17.51
N TYR A 375 -10.64 19.42 -16.78
CA TYR A 375 -11.09 18.03 -16.90
C TYR A 375 -12.56 17.86 -16.50
N GLN A 376 -12.98 18.42 -15.35
CA GLN A 376 -14.39 18.40 -14.89
C GLN A 376 -15.37 19.10 -15.85
N ALA A 377 -14.91 20.11 -16.62
CA ALA A 377 -15.75 20.82 -17.58
C ALA A 377 -16.05 20.01 -18.86
N SER A 378 -15.20 19.03 -19.22
CA SER A 378 -15.36 18.23 -20.44
C SER A 378 -16.65 17.39 -20.42
N GLN A 379 -17.26 17.18 -21.59
CA GLN A 379 -18.52 16.42 -21.69
C GLN A 379 -18.32 14.94 -21.36
N ARG A 380 -17.18 14.37 -21.73
CA ARG A 380 -16.85 12.95 -21.47
C ARG A 380 -16.81 12.65 -19.96
N PHE A 381 -16.30 13.58 -19.15
CA PHE A 381 -16.27 13.47 -17.68
C PHE A 381 -17.66 13.59 -17.04
N LYS A 382 -18.56 14.38 -17.64
CA LYS A 382 -19.98 14.51 -17.23
C LYS A 382 -20.78 13.26 -17.60
N ASN A 383 -20.42 12.61 -18.72
CA ASN A 383 -21.01 11.35 -19.17
C ASN A 383 -20.58 10.12 -18.34
N GLY A 384 -19.75 10.30 -17.28
CA GLY A 384 -19.52 9.29 -16.25
C GLY A 384 -18.28 8.40 -16.42
N CYS A 385 -17.41 8.64 -17.40
CA CYS A 385 -16.21 7.82 -17.61
C CYS A 385 -15.30 7.71 -16.37
N VAL A 386 -14.63 6.57 -16.21
CA VAL A 386 -13.64 6.37 -15.15
C VAL A 386 -12.32 7.01 -15.55
N ARG A 387 -11.74 7.80 -14.65
CA ARG A 387 -10.60 8.67 -14.95
C ARG A 387 -9.29 7.93 -14.71
N VAL A 388 -8.33 8.04 -15.62
CA VAL A 388 -6.98 7.49 -15.51
C VAL A 388 -6.02 8.66 -15.31
N TRP A 389 -5.69 8.94 -14.05
CA TRP A 389 -4.83 10.06 -13.70
C TRP A 389 -3.35 9.68 -13.87
N ARG A 390 -2.58 10.39 -14.69
CA ARG A 390 -1.12 10.33 -14.71
C ARG A 390 -0.54 11.64 -14.16
N VAL A 391 0.42 11.54 -13.25
CA VAL A 391 1.23 12.69 -12.81
C VAL A 391 2.46 12.77 -13.70
N ALA A 392 2.70 13.93 -14.30
CA ALA A 392 3.82 14.22 -15.18
C ALA A 392 4.50 15.55 -14.79
N VAL A 393 5.74 15.76 -15.22
CA VAL A 393 6.51 16.97 -14.96
C VAL A 393 6.78 17.70 -16.28
N GLU A 394 6.75 19.03 -16.25
CA GLU A 394 7.01 19.89 -17.42
C GLU A 394 8.49 19.88 -17.84
N ASP A 395 9.39 19.77 -16.86
CA ASP A 395 10.84 19.79 -16.99
C ASP A 395 11.44 18.59 -16.22
N GLU A 396 11.34 17.40 -16.82
CA GLU A 396 11.67 16.12 -16.17
C GLU A 396 13.15 15.99 -15.77
N GLY A 397 14.04 16.77 -16.38
CA GLY A 397 15.47 16.80 -16.06
C GLY A 397 15.85 17.75 -14.92
N ASN A 398 14.90 18.56 -14.43
CA ASN A 398 15.16 19.60 -13.44
C ASN A 398 14.78 19.14 -12.03
N PRO A 399 15.75 18.99 -11.10
CA PRO A 399 15.50 18.40 -9.78
C PRO A 399 14.62 19.28 -8.86
N ASP A 400 14.51 20.59 -9.13
CA ASP A 400 13.72 21.50 -8.30
C ASP A 400 12.21 21.40 -8.59
N SER A 401 11.83 20.76 -9.70
CA SER A 401 10.44 20.45 -10.04
C SER A 401 9.78 19.46 -9.07
N ASN A 402 10.58 18.68 -8.31
CA ASN A 402 10.11 17.55 -7.50
C ASN A 402 9.68 17.91 -6.07
N ILE A 403 9.72 19.18 -5.68
CA ILE A 403 9.45 19.64 -4.30
C ILE A 403 8.05 19.22 -3.81
N ASP A 404 7.04 19.30 -4.68
CA ASP A 404 5.63 19.00 -4.36
C ASP A 404 5.18 17.60 -4.81
N TYR A 405 6.10 16.79 -5.36
CA TYR A 405 5.77 15.60 -6.15
C TYR A 405 4.96 14.57 -5.35
N GLN A 406 5.42 14.22 -4.15
CA GLN A 406 4.74 13.31 -3.23
C GLN A 406 3.32 13.78 -2.86
N SER A 407 3.10 15.10 -2.75
CA SER A 407 1.79 15.69 -2.47
C SER A 407 0.81 15.51 -3.63
N ILE A 408 1.29 15.68 -4.87
CA ILE A 408 0.48 15.60 -6.09
C ILE A 408 0.20 14.16 -6.49
N MET A 409 1.15 13.23 -6.30
CA MET A 409 0.90 11.78 -6.38
C MET A 409 -0.15 11.33 -5.34
N GLY A 410 -0.03 11.82 -4.10
CA GLY A 410 -0.98 11.55 -3.04
C GLY A 410 -2.41 11.99 -3.39
N LEU A 411 -2.54 13.16 -4.02
CA LEU A 411 -3.82 13.61 -4.54
C LEU A 411 -4.31 12.72 -5.68
N ALA A 412 -3.47 12.40 -6.68
CA ALA A 412 -3.84 11.57 -7.82
C ALA A 412 -4.42 10.21 -7.40
N TYR A 413 -3.89 9.62 -6.32
CA TYR A 413 -4.41 8.37 -5.73
C TYR A 413 -5.72 8.56 -4.93
N PHE A 414 -5.92 9.72 -4.31
CA PHE A 414 -7.15 10.09 -3.61
C PHE A 414 -8.33 10.39 -4.56
N LEU A 415 -8.06 10.97 -5.74
CA LEU A 415 -9.05 11.35 -6.76
C LEU A 415 -9.95 10.18 -7.21
N PRO A 416 -11.14 10.44 -7.77
CA PRO A 416 -12.01 9.38 -8.30
C PRO A 416 -11.42 8.79 -9.60
N GLY A 417 -11.28 7.47 -9.65
CA GLY A 417 -10.78 6.72 -10.81
C GLY A 417 -9.58 5.82 -10.49
N ILE A 418 -8.75 5.60 -11.51
CA ILE A 418 -7.46 4.92 -11.48
C ILE A 418 -6.34 5.96 -11.31
N TYR A 419 -5.31 5.66 -10.51
CA TYR A 419 -4.02 6.35 -10.61
C TYR A 419 -3.05 5.50 -11.45
N ASN A 420 -2.50 6.07 -12.51
CA ASN A 420 -1.46 5.48 -13.33
C ASN A 420 -0.10 6.11 -12.96
N MET A 421 0.68 5.34 -12.19
CA MET A 421 1.96 5.75 -11.63
C MET A 421 3.10 5.20 -12.48
N MET A 422 4.00 6.06 -12.96
CA MET A 422 5.22 5.60 -13.63
C MET A 422 6.16 4.96 -12.62
N SER A 423 6.89 3.92 -13.03
CA SER A 423 7.84 3.25 -12.16
C SER A 423 8.96 4.19 -11.68
N GLY A 424 9.19 4.21 -10.36
CA GLY A 424 10.18 5.09 -9.71
C GLY A 424 9.57 6.36 -9.09
N GLN A 425 8.35 6.75 -9.46
CA GLN A 425 7.69 7.94 -8.89
C GLN A 425 7.54 7.83 -7.36
N GLU A 426 7.35 6.62 -6.83
CA GLU A 426 7.24 6.32 -5.40
C GLU A 426 8.49 6.63 -4.57
N VAL A 427 9.62 6.90 -5.24
CA VAL A 427 10.89 7.40 -4.66
C VAL A 427 11.38 8.69 -5.34
N LEU A 428 10.47 9.43 -6.00
CA LEU A 428 10.68 10.70 -6.70
C LEU A 428 11.62 10.64 -7.93
N ILE A 429 11.70 9.49 -8.59
CA ILE A 429 12.36 9.34 -9.90
C ILE A 429 11.33 9.68 -10.99
N ASN A 430 11.71 10.55 -11.93
CA ASN A 430 10.84 10.99 -13.04
C ASN A 430 11.25 10.35 -14.38
N ASP A 431 12.55 10.11 -14.53
CA ASP A 431 13.25 9.65 -15.72
C ASP A 431 13.41 8.12 -15.79
N GLY A 432 12.77 7.38 -14.88
CA GLY A 432 12.80 5.90 -14.80
C GLY A 432 12.12 5.16 -15.96
N ASN A 433 11.65 5.90 -16.96
CA ASN A 433 11.19 5.43 -18.27
C ASN A 433 12.22 5.66 -19.40
N ARG A 434 13.33 6.36 -19.13
CA ARG A 434 14.43 6.69 -20.06
C ARG A 434 15.79 6.24 -19.57
N VAL A 435 16.01 6.21 -18.25
CA VAL A 435 17.27 5.87 -17.60
C VAL A 435 17.07 4.61 -16.77
N LEU A 436 17.98 3.64 -16.90
CA LEU A 436 17.94 2.41 -16.10
C LEU A 436 18.02 2.72 -14.61
N MET A 437 16.95 2.44 -13.87
CA MET A 437 16.89 2.69 -12.43
C MET A 437 17.83 1.78 -11.65
N LYS A 438 18.44 2.34 -10.61
CA LYS A 438 19.27 1.58 -9.66
C LYS A 438 18.38 1.00 -8.57
N TRP A 439 18.62 -0.25 -8.20
CA TRP A 439 17.87 -0.96 -7.16
C TRP A 439 18.73 -1.30 -5.96
N THR A 440 18.07 -1.55 -4.83
CA THR A 440 18.67 -2.10 -3.63
C THR A 440 17.61 -2.78 -2.78
N ASP A 441 18.03 -3.60 -1.84
CA ASP A 441 17.24 -4.50 -1.01
C ASP A 441 17.48 -4.24 0.49
N GLU A 442 16.69 -4.86 1.36
CA GLU A 442 17.04 -5.07 2.77
C GLU A 442 17.29 -6.56 3.06
N ASP A 443 16.70 -7.45 2.25
CA ASP A 443 16.98 -8.89 2.18
C ASP A 443 16.90 -9.34 0.70
N TYR A 444 18.04 -9.73 0.13
CA TYR A 444 18.18 -10.21 -1.25
C TYR A 444 17.37 -11.48 -1.56
N LEU A 445 16.93 -12.24 -0.55
CA LEU A 445 16.04 -13.39 -0.74
C LEU A 445 14.56 -12.98 -0.83
N ASN A 446 14.21 -11.77 -0.36
CA ASN A 446 12.85 -11.27 -0.33
C ASN A 446 12.65 -10.04 -1.23
N TYR A 447 12.13 -10.30 -2.44
CA TYR A 447 11.77 -9.29 -3.43
C TYR A 447 10.71 -8.26 -2.98
N GLU A 448 10.06 -8.43 -1.82
CA GLU A 448 9.23 -7.38 -1.22
C GLU A 448 10.08 -6.25 -0.61
N THR A 449 11.32 -6.54 -0.19
CA THR A 449 12.22 -5.55 0.46
C THR A 449 13.02 -4.71 -0.54
N TYR A 450 12.95 -5.04 -1.83
CA TYR A 450 13.61 -4.32 -2.90
C TYR A 450 12.98 -2.93 -3.09
N PHE A 451 13.74 -1.92 -3.45
CA PHE A 451 13.24 -0.61 -3.86
C PHE A 451 14.21 0.12 -4.81
N PRO A 452 13.69 1.01 -5.68
CA PRO A 452 14.53 1.84 -6.53
C PRO A 452 15.20 2.97 -5.71
N VAL A 453 16.40 3.37 -6.14
CA VAL A 453 17.25 4.36 -5.47
C VAL A 453 17.42 5.57 -6.38
N ASN A 454 17.06 6.73 -5.84
CA ASN A 454 17.11 8.03 -6.53
C ASN A 454 18.52 8.65 -6.35
N LYS A 455 18.69 9.49 -5.32
CA LYS A 455 20.00 10.08 -4.96
C LYS A 455 20.71 9.34 -3.81
N VAL A 456 19.96 8.88 -2.80
CA VAL A 456 20.50 8.27 -1.57
C VAL A 456 19.54 7.19 -1.04
N LYS A 457 20.05 6.00 -0.71
CA LYS A 457 19.26 4.84 -0.23
C LYS A 457 18.34 5.18 0.94
N THR A 458 18.86 5.86 1.96
CA THR A 458 18.09 6.26 3.16
C THR A 458 16.93 7.21 2.82
N THR A 459 17.17 8.20 1.97
CA THR A 459 16.12 9.13 1.50
C THR A 459 15.05 8.41 0.68
N SER A 460 15.42 7.54 -0.26
CA SER A 460 14.46 6.74 -1.04
C SER A 460 13.59 5.86 -0.13
N ARG A 461 14.18 5.15 0.85
CA ARG A 461 13.40 4.34 1.81
C ARG A 461 12.46 5.19 2.67
N GLN A 462 12.86 6.39 3.08
CA GLN A 462 11.99 7.31 3.82
C GLN A 462 10.81 7.84 2.97
N VAL A 463 11.02 8.11 1.68
CA VAL A 463 9.93 8.51 0.77
C VAL A 463 8.97 7.33 0.54
N LEU A 464 9.50 6.14 0.25
CA LEU A 464 8.70 4.93 0.05
C LEU A 464 7.86 4.59 1.29
N ASN A 465 8.43 4.68 2.49
CA ASN A 465 7.69 4.42 3.72
C ASN A 465 6.55 5.42 3.94
N LYS A 466 6.72 6.70 3.55
CA LYS A 466 5.62 7.69 3.54
C LYS A 466 4.55 7.35 2.50
N TRP A 467 4.94 6.88 1.31
CA TRP A 467 3.99 6.38 0.29
C TRP A 467 3.18 5.20 0.82
N VAL A 468 3.83 4.17 1.38
CA VAL A 468 3.18 2.99 1.97
C VAL A 468 2.18 3.38 3.06
N LEU A 469 2.55 4.31 3.96
CA LEU A 469 1.65 4.81 5.02
C LEU A 469 0.44 5.57 4.45
N LEU A 470 0.66 6.48 3.49
CA LEU A 470 -0.41 7.24 2.83
C LEU A 470 -1.35 6.30 2.06
N LYS A 471 -0.79 5.38 1.26
CA LYS A 471 -1.54 4.34 0.54
C LYS A 471 -2.45 3.58 1.49
N ASN A 472 -1.87 3.05 2.57
CA ASN A 472 -2.59 2.21 3.52
C ASN A 472 -3.67 3.01 4.27
N ALA A 473 -3.51 4.33 4.46
CA ALA A 473 -4.56 5.19 4.99
C ALA A 473 -5.70 5.44 3.98
N ILE A 474 -5.40 5.72 2.71
CA ILE A 474 -6.41 5.85 1.64
C ILE A 474 -7.15 4.52 1.41
N TYR A 475 -6.48 3.37 1.59
CA TYR A 475 -7.10 2.04 1.51
C TYR A 475 -8.00 1.75 2.73
N ARG A 476 -7.53 2.01 3.97
CA ARG A 476 -8.33 1.85 5.19
C ARG A 476 -9.55 2.78 5.24
N SER A 477 -9.43 4.00 4.71
CA SER A 477 -10.55 4.95 4.53
C SER A 477 -11.47 4.61 3.35
N SER A 478 -11.36 3.37 2.85
CA SER A 478 -12.28 2.64 1.96
C SER A 478 -12.57 3.22 0.58
N LEU A 479 -12.09 4.44 0.32
CA LEU A 479 -11.99 5.09 -0.98
C LEU A 479 -11.69 4.11 -2.11
N LEU A 480 -10.66 3.30 -1.96
CA LEU A 480 -10.18 2.38 -2.99
C LEU A 480 -10.99 1.08 -3.09
N ARG A 481 -11.82 0.77 -2.09
CA ARG A 481 -12.50 -0.53 -2.04
C ARG A 481 -13.78 -0.56 -2.86
N SER A 482 -14.49 0.56 -3.05
CA SER A 482 -15.86 0.53 -3.61
C SER A 482 -16.03 1.18 -4.99
N ASP A 483 -16.90 0.58 -5.79
CA ASP A 483 -17.27 0.91 -7.17
C ASP A 483 -17.86 2.34 -7.36
N PRO A 484 -17.36 3.23 -8.25
CA PRO A 484 -17.90 4.58 -8.39
C PRO A 484 -19.31 4.71 -8.99
N ILE A 485 -19.93 3.61 -9.43
CA ILE A 485 -21.28 3.57 -10.02
C ILE A 485 -22.25 2.83 -9.08
N ASP A 486 -21.82 1.70 -8.50
CA ASP A 486 -22.64 0.93 -7.55
C ASP A 486 -22.49 1.41 -6.10
N SER A 487 -21.42 2.14 -5.77
CA SER A 487 -21.13 2.67 -4.43
C SER A 487 -21.20 4.21 -4.42
N PRO A 488 -21.82 4.79 -3.38
CA PRO A 488 -22.23 6.18 -3.41
C PRO A 488 -21.07 7.12 -3.00
N TYR A 489 -20.38 7.69 -3.98
CA TYR A 489 -19.62 8.93 -3.80
C TYR A 489 -20.29 10.06 -4.58
N SER A 490 -20.70 11.11 -3.89
CA SER A 490 -21.01 12.40 -4.52
C SER A 490 -19.73 13.19 -4.79
N ASP A 491 -19.84 14.25 -5.59
CA ASP A 491 -18.74 14.93 -6.27
C ASP A 491 -17.49 15.24 -5.45
N LEU A 492 -16.36 15.29 -6.16
CA LEU A 492 -15.12 15.91 -5.71
C LEU A 492 -15.32 17.43 -5.59
N SER A 493 -15.80 17.89 -4.43
CA SER A 493 -15.78 19.31 -4.10
C SER A 493 -14.34 19.71 -3.76
N ASN A 494 -13.64 20.30 -4.74
CA ASN A 494 -12.38 21.00 -4.55
C ASN A 494 -12.66 22.42 -4.00
N MET A 495 -11.95 22.82 -2.95
CA MET A 495 -11.96 24.17 -2.41
C MET A 495 -10.54 24.63 -2.12
N VAL A 496 -10.10 25.69 -2.79
CA VAL A 496 -8.87 26.41 -2.44
C VAL A 496 -9.22 27.47 -1.40
N THR A 497 -8.52 27.44 -0.27
CA THR A 497 -8.62 28.50 0.75
C THR A 497 -7.73 29.69 0.41
N SER A 498 -7.97 30.85 1.02
CA SER A 498 -7.10 32.05 0.94
C SER A 498 -5.66 31.83 1.42
N ASN A 499 -5.36 30.65 1.97
CA ASN A 499 -4.16 30.31 2.73
C ASN A 499 -3.29 29.26 2.03
N ASP A 500 -3.45 29.09 0.71
CA ASP A 500 -2.77 28.08 -0.12
C ASP A 500 -2.86 26.63 0.41
N VAL A 501 -3.94 26.36 1.15
CA VAL A 501 -4.40 24.99 1.46
C VAL A 501 -5.51 24.64 0.46
N SER A 502 -5.25 23.62 -0.36
CA SER A 502 -6.24 22.99 -1.23
C SER A 502 -6.91 21.84 -0.50
N ILE A 503 -8.24 21.82 -0.50
CA ILE A 503 -9.08 20.87 0.24
C ILE A 503 -9.95 20.10 -0.75
N TYR A 504 -9.79 18.79 -0.75
CA TYR A 504 -10.51 17.86 -1.62
C TYR A 504 -11.37 16.95 -0.75
N LYS A 505 -12.67 17.25 -0.67
CA LYS A 505 -13.63 16.44 0.07
C LYS A 505 -14.31 15.44 -0.86
N ARG A 506 -14.54 14.23 -0.36
CA ARG A 506 -15.36 13.19 -0.98
C ARG A 506 -16.39 12.72 0.03
N THR A 507 -17.66 13.02 -0.24
CA THR A 507 -18.80 12.59 0.58
C THR A 507 -19.29 11.22 0.15
N TYR A 508 -19.62 10.39 1.14
CA TYR A 508 -20.45 9.22 0.89
C TYR A 508 -21.90 9.67 0.65
N THR A 509 -22.65 9.02 -0.23
CA THR A 509 -24.04 9.40 -0.57
C THR A 509 -25.11 8.44 0.00
N GLN A 510 -24.70 7.37 0.71
CA GLN A 510 -25.58 6.60 1.63
C GLN A 510 -25.42 7.01 3.11
N THR A 511 -24.44 7.85 3.46
CA THR A 511 -24.13 8.23 4.85
C THR A 511 -23.46 9.60 4.88
N ASP A 512 -23.69 10.42 5.92
CA ASP A 512 -23.07 11.75 6.06
C ASP A 512 -21.53 11.77 6.22
N ASN A 513 -20.90 10.59 6.29
CA ASN A 513 -19.44 10.45 6.35
C ASN A 513 -18.75 11.14 5.16
N ALA A 514 -17.50 11.56 5.35
CA ALA A 514 -16.65 12.06 4.29
C ALA A 514 -15.17 11.74 4.53
N VAL A 515 -14.41 11.52 3.45
CA VAL A 515 -12.95 11.55 3.49
C VAL A 515 -12.47 12.86 2.88
N ILE A 516 -11.54 13.53 3.55
CA ILE A 516 -11.03 14.84 3.16
C ILE A 516 -9.51 14.72 3.01
N PHE A 517 -9.00 14.99 1.82
CA PHE A 517 -7.57 15.16 1.56
C PHE A 517 -7.26 16.66 1.58
N MET A 518 -6.25 17.07 2.35
CA MET A 518 -5.79 18.46 2.40
C MET A 518 -4.29 18.52 2.15
N VAL A 519 -3.87 19.51 1.36
CA VAL A 519 -2.46 19.79 1.07
C VAL A 519 -2.21 21.28 1.21
N SER A 520 -1.13 21.66 1.90
CA SER A 520 -0.59 23.02 1.86
C SER A 520 0.65 23.06 0.98
N PHE A 521 0.60 23.87 -0.08
CA PHE A 521 1.73 24.11 -0.99
C PHE A 521 2.54 25.36 -0.59
N SER A 522 2.28 25.95 0.58
CA SER A 522 3.02 27.13 1.02
C SER A 522 4.42 26.78 1.52
N THR A 523 5.39 27.63 1.22
CA THR A 523 6.75 27.53 1.77
C THR A 523 6.83 27.87 3.26
N LEU A 524 5.82 28.56 3.79
CA LEU A 524 5.72 28.97 5.19
C LEU A 524 4.73 28.09 5.97
N ASN A 525 4.85 28.11 7.30
CA ASN A 525 3.85 27.52 8.17
C ASN A 525 2.62 28.44 8.22
N ILE A 526 1.42 27.89 8.03
CA ILE A 526 0.16 28.67 8.02
C ILE A 526 -0.86 28.06 8.97
N ASP A 527 -1.51 28.91 9.75
CA ASP A 527 -2.66 28.54 10.58
C ASP A 527 -3.96 28.61 9.74
N GLY A 528 -4.54 27.45 9.45
CA GLY A 528 -5.81 27.31 8.75
C GLY A 528 -6.99 27.24 9.73
N ARG A 529 -7.99 28.10 9.54
CA ARG A 529 -9.28 28.02 10.23
C ARG A 529 -10.26 27.24 9.35
N LEU A 530 -10.54 25.99 9.71
CA LEU A 530 -11.25 25.03 8.85
C LEU A 530 -12.65 24.65 9.33
N ASN A 531 -13.00 25.01 10.57
CA ASN A 531 -14.29 24.73 11.19
C ASN A 531 -15.49 25.20 10.33
N SER A 532 -15.38 26.36 9.69
CA SER A 532 -16.40 26.91 8.78
C SER A 532 -16.67 26.07 7.53
N PHE A 533 -15.74 25.20 7.12
CA PHE A 533 -15.83 24.38 5.91
C PHE A 533 -16.08 22.90 6.21
N LEU A 534 -15.51 22.40 7.32
CA LEU A 534 -15.48 20.97 7.65
C LEU A 534 -16.20 20.62 8.97
N GLY A 535 -16.64 21.62 9.75
CA GLY A 535 -17.19 21.45 11.10
C GLY A 535 -16.10 21.36 12.19
N PRO A 536 -16.48 21.18 13.46
CA PRO A 536 -15.59 21.47 14.60
C PRO A 536 -14.38 20.53 14.72
N SER A 537 -14.51 19.27 14.29
CA SER A 537 -13.42 18.30 14.37
C SER A 537 -13.57 17.16 13.36
N ALA A 538 -12.47 16.46 13.10
CA ALA A 538 -12.41 15.24 12.29
C ALA A 538 -11.29 14.30 12.80
N TYR A 539 -11.33 13.02 12.42
CA TYR A 539 -10.33 12.03 12.80
C TYR A 539 -9.14 12.00 11.82
N VAL A 540 -7.90 11.98 12.32
CA VAL A 540 -6.70 11.94 11.48
C VAL A 540 -6.32 10.50 11.11
N GLU A 541 -6.56 10.13 9.85
CA GLU A 541 -6.14 8.85 9.26
C GLU A 541 -4.66 8.84 8.88
N PHE A 542 -4.15 9.99 8.43
CA PHE A 542 -2.76 10.20 8.02
C PHE A 542 -2.34 11.67 8.10
N ASP A 543 -1.08 11.88 8.45
CA ASP A 543 -0.38 13.16 8.44
C ASP A 543 1.06 12.91 7.96
N SER A 544 1.47 13.49 6.82
CA SER A 544 2.81 13.25 6.23
C SER A 544 3.98 13.78 7.06
N LYS A 545 3.71 14.52 8.13
CA LYS A 545 4.68 15.07 9.09
C LYS A 545 4.54 14.48 10.49
N ASN A 546 3.53 13.62 10.71
CA ASN A 546 3.24 12.94 11.98
C ASN A 546 3.11 13.87 13.21
N MET A 547 2.51 15.06 13.04
CA MET A 547 2.25 16.00 14.14
C MET A 547 0.92 15.71 14.86
N TYR A 548 -0.09 15.20 14.14
CA TYR A 548 -1.47 15.04 14.66
C TYR A 548 -2.04 13.61 14.49
N SER A 549 -1.19 12.61 14.29
CA SER A 549 -1.60 11.25 13.91
C SER A 549 -2.51 10.56 14.95
N HIS A 550 -3.54 9.86 14.46
CA HIS A 550 -4.51 9.04 15.24
C HIS A 550 -5.28 9.80 16.35
N GLN A 551 -5.43 11.11 16.20
CA GLN A 551 -6.19 11.96 17.12
C GLN A 551 -7.42 12.58 16.45
N ILE A 552 -8.33 13.12 17.27
CA ILE A 552 -9.43 13.97 16.82
C ILE A 552 -8.91 15.40 16.72
N LEU A 553 -8.64 15.86 15.50
CA LEU A 553 -8.13 17.20 15.23
C LEU A 553 -9.26 18.23 15.38
N GLN A 554 -9.04 19.24 16.23
CA GLN A 554 -9.92 20.40 16.32
C GLN A 554 -9.64 21.34 15.14
N LEU A 555 -10.66 21.62 14.33
CA LEU A 555 -10.51 22.35 13.06
C LEU A 555 -10.66 23.87 13.23
N SER A 556 -10.69 24.37 14.47
CA SER A 556 -10.75 25.81 14.79
C SER A 556 -9.47 26.55 14.37
N VAL A 557 -8.30 25.99 14.67
CA VAL A 557 -6.97 26.43 14.21
C VAL A 557 -6.11 25.20 13.99
N VAL A 558 -5.74 24.94 12.74
CA VAL A 558 -4.85 23.83 12.34
C VAL A 558 -3.56 24.41 11.77
N LYS A 559 -2.42 24.06 12.35
CA LYS A 559 -1.11 24.51 11.87
C LYS A 559 -0.60 23.60 10.75
N PHE A 560 -0.50 24.15 9.55
CA PHE A 560 0.10 23.49 8.40
C PHE A 560 1.60 23.80 8.32
N THR A 561 2.36 22.86 7.78
CA THR A 561 3.76 23.02 7.38
C THR A 561 3.91 22.74 5.88
N ASN A 562 4.97 23.25 5.26
CA ASN A 562 5.22 23.12 3.82
C ASN A 562 5.12 21.66 3.33
N ASN A 563 4.27 21.40 2.33
CA ASN A 563 4.00 20.08 1.77
C ASN A 563 3.59 19.04 2.84
N GLN A 564 2.71 19.46 3.74
CA GLN A 564 1.99 18.58 4.64
C GLN A 564 0.70 18.08 3.96
N ILE A 565 0.54 16.76 3.95
CA ILE A 565 -0.65 16.05 3.49
C ILE A 565 -1.40 15.60 4.73
N PHE A 566 -2.68 15.96 4.83
CA PHE A 566 -3.61 15.36 5.78
C PHE A 566 -4.64 14.50 5.05
N LEU A 567 -4.89 13.31 5.58
CA LEU A 567 -6.10 12.54 5.29
C LEU A 567 -6.97 12.53 6.55
N LEU A 568 -8.14 13.15 6.46
CA LEU A 568 -9.12 13.18 7.55
C LEU A 568 -10.32 12.30 7.20
N PHE A 569 -10.81 11.55 8.17
CA PHE A 569 -12.13 10.91 8.13
C PHE A 569 -13.10 11.69 9.00
N LYS A 570 -14.33 11.87 8.53
CA LYS A 570 -15.43 12.48 9.27
C LYS A 570 -16.67 11.60 9.14
#